data_AF-A0A0S2W6K3-F1
#
_entry.id   AF-A0A0S2W6K3-F1
#
_cell.length_a   1.000
_cell.length_b   1.000
_cell.length_c   1.000
_cell.angle_alpha   90.00
_cell.angle_beta   90.00
_cell.angle_gamma   90.00
#
_symmetry.space_group_name_H-M   'P 1'
#
loop_
_entity.id
_entity.type
_entity.pdbx_description
1 polymer ?
#
loop_
_entity_poly.entity_id
_entity_poly.type
_entity_poly.pdbx_seq_one_letter_code
_entity_poly.pdbx_strand_id
1 'polypeptide(L)' 'MNRYQEMYQQKKMTAEQALELIQDGDYMFSAQAAGEPQAILSKLQHLKKTGVKGTTLNTCLPPPSITMS' A
#
# COMPACT_ATOMS: atom_id res chain seq x y z
N MET A 1 11.59 9.78 -25.01
CA MET A 1 10.80 9.68 -23.78
C MET A 1 9.77 10.80 -23.80
N ASN A 2 8.49 10.53 -23.55
CA ASN A 2 7.49 11.61 -23.43
C ASN A 2 7.33 12.03 -21.96
N ARG A 3 6.71 13.19 -21.73
CA ARG A 3 6.48 13.74 -20.38
C ARG A 3 5.80 12.74 -19.43
N TYR A 4 4.86 11.92 -19.93
CA TYR A 4 4.17 10.94 -19.10
C TYR A 4 5.07 9.78 -18.69
N GLN A 5 5.97 9.34 -19.57
CA GLN A 5 6.96 8.32 -19.27
C GLN A 5 7.94 8.81 -18.21
N GLU A 6 8.37 10.07 -18.27
CA GLU A 6 9.22 10.68 -17.24
C GLU A 6 8.51 10.75 -15.88
N MET A 7 7.27 11.24 -15.86
CA MET A 7 6.46 11.28 -14.64
C MET A 7 6.21 9.89 -14.05
N TYR A 8 6.01 8.88 -14.90
CA TYR A 8 5.85 7.50 -14.46
C TYR A 8 7.12 6.98 -13.78
N GLN A 9 8.30 7.18 -14.39
CA GLN A 9 9.56 6.73 -13.79
C GLN A 9 9.85 7.44 -12.47
N GLN A 10 9.51 8.72 -12.35
CA GLN A 10 9.67 9.49 -11.10
C GLN A 10 8.76 9.00 -9.96
N LYS A 11 7.56 8.49 -10.28
CA LYS A 11 6.58 8.01 -9.29
C LYS A 11 6.67 6.51 -9.03
N LYS A 12 7.41 5.76 -9.84
CA LYS A 12 7.55 4.32 -9.70
C LYS A 12 8.31 4.01 -8.42
N MET A 13 7.72 3.18 -7.57
CA MET A 13 8.26 2.79 -6.27
C MET A 13 7.94 1.34 -5.96
N THR A 14 8.70 0.75 -5.03
CA THR A 14 8.33 -0.55 -4.45
C THR A 14 7.16 -0.38 -3.48
N ALA A 15 6.52 -1.51 -3.11
CA ALA A 15 5.45 -1.48 -2.12
C ALA A 15 5.93 -0.96 -0.76
N GLU A 16 7.13 -1.33 -0.31
CA GLU A 16 7.72 -0.81 0.92
C GLU A 16 7.96 0.70 0.86
N GLN A 17 8.53 1.20 -0.24
CA GLN A 17 8.73 2.64 -0.45
C GLN A 17 7.42 3.42 -0.43
N ALA A 18 6.33 2.83 -0.97
CA ALA A 18 5.00 3.43 -0.87
C ALA A 18 4.48 3.46 0.57
N LEU A 19 4.74 2.41 1.35
CA LEU A 19 4.33 2.33 2.76
C LEU A 19 5.09 3.31 3.67
N GLU A 20 6.32 3.68 3.32
CA GLU A 20 7.09 4.73 4.03
C GLU A 20 6.47 6.13 3.91
N LEU A 21 5.55 6.34 2.96
CA LEU A 21 4.85 7.61 2.79
C LEU A 21 3.69 7.81 3.77
N ILE A 22 3.26 6.74 4.47
CA ILE A 22 2.15 6.79 5.42
C ILE A 22 2.59 7.51 6.70
N GLN A 23 1.74 8.40 7.18
CA GLN A 23 2.00 9.26 8.33
C GLN A 23 1.12 8.92 9.52
N ASP A 24 1.50 9.43 10.69
CA ASP A 24 0.74 9.22 11.92
C ASP A 24 -0.69 9.75 11.76
N GLY A 25 -1.67 8.94 12.15
CA GLY A 25 -3.08 9.32 12.09
C GLY A 25 -3.74 9.17 10.71
N ASP A 26 -3.03 8.68 9.69
CA ASP A 26 -3.62 8.51 8.36
C ASP A 26 -4.84 7.57 8.37
N TYR A 27 -5.90 8.00 7.68
CA TYR A 27 -7.09 7.18 7.41
C TYR A 27 -7.10 6.79 5.93
N MET A 28 -6.83 5.51 5.66
CA MET A 28 -6.60 4.98 4.33
C MET A 28 -7.79 4.15 3.85
N PHE A 29 -8.01 4.15 2.54
CA PHE A 29 -8.98 3.31 1.85
C PHE A 29 -8.24 2.48 0.80
N SER A 30 -8.61 1.20 0.66
CA SER A 30 -8.17 0.37 -0.46
C SER A 30 -9.26 0.23 -1.51
N ALA A 31 -8.85 0.04 -2.76
CA ALA A 31 -9.75 -0.54 -3.76
C ALA A 31 -10.16 -1.96 -3.32
N GLN A 32 -11.30 -2.44 -3.83
CA GLN A 32 -12.01 -3.61 -3.30
C GLN A 32 -12.17 -4.69 -4.36
N ALA A 33 -12.46 -5.92 -3.92
CA ALA A 33 -12.62 -7.10 -4.76
C ALA A 33 -11.40 -7.29 -5.69
N ALA A 34 -11.61 -7.45 -7.00
CA ALA A 34 -10.53 -7.64 -7.97
C ALA A 34 -9.61 -6.42 -8.15
N GLY A 35 -10.02 -5.24 -7.66
CA GLY A 35 -9.19 -4.03 -7.70
C GLY A 35 -8.24 -3.89 -6.52
N GLU A 36 -8.26 -4.83 -5.57
CA GLU A 36 -7.44 -4.76 -4.36
C GLU A 36 -5.93 -4.72 -4.69
N PRO A 37 -5.16 -3.76 -4.13
CA PRO A 37 -3.73 -3.64 -4.41
C PRO A 37 -2.91 -4.65 -3.59
N GLN A 38 -2.99 -5.93 -3.98
CA GLN A 38 -2.41 -7.06 -3.24
C GLN A 38 -0.91 -6.89 -2.92
N ALA A 39 -0.14 -6.30 -3.85
CA ALA A 39 1.29 -6.08 -3.68
C ALA A 39 1.63 -5.11 -2.54
N ILE A 40 0.72 -4.17 -2.23
CA ILE A 40 0.87 -3.22 -1.11
C ILE A 40 0.32 -3.85 0.17
N LEU A 41 -0.89 -4.41 0.14
CA LEU A 41 -1.56 -4.92 1.35
C LEU A 41 -0.83 -6.11 1.98
N SER A 42 -0.24 -6.99 1.16
CA SER A 42 0.57 -8.12 1.66
C SER A 42 1.83 -7.68 2.42
N LYS A 43 2.23 -6.40 2.30
CA LYS A 43 3.43 -5.84 2.93
C LYS A 43 3.15 -4.89 4.10
N LEU A 44 1.90 -4.78 4.56
CA LEU A 44 1.54 -3.88 5.68
C LEU A 44 2.35 -4.12 6.96
N GLN A 45 2.91 -5.31 7.17
CA GLN A 45 3.83 -5.59 8.28
C GLN A 45 5.08 -4.69 8.28
N HIS A 46 5.45 -4.12 7.12
CA HIS A 46 6.55 -3.16 7.00
C HIS A 46 6.31 -1.90 7.86
N LEU A 47 5.06 -1.49 8.09
CA LEU A 47 4.74 -0.31 8.90
C LEU A 47 5.31 -0.38 10.32
N LYS A 48 5.46 -1.59 10.87
CA LYS A 48 6.12 -1.82 12.17
C LYS A 48 7.57 -1.34 12.21
N LYS A 49 8.25 -1.28 11.05
CA LYS A 49 9.63 -0.80 10.91
C LYS A 49 9.70 0.73 10.75
N THR A 50 8.63 1.35 10.24
CA THR A 50 8.56 2.80 10.03
C THR A 50 8.30 3.57 11.33
N GLY A 51 7.69 2.93 12.31
CA GLY A 51 7.34 3.56 13.60
C GLY A 51 6.05 4.38 13.57
N VAL A 52 5.33 4.39 12.44
CA VAL A 52 4.06 5.10 12.27
C VAL A 52 2.97 4.61 13.24
N LYS A 53 2.13 5.52 13.73
CA LYS A 53 1.14 5.28 14.79
C LYS A 53 -0.23 5.81 14.43
N GLY A 54 -1.26 5.18 15.02
CA GLY A 54 -2.63 5.68 14.94
C GLY A 54 -3.23 5.65 13.53
N THR A 55 -2.71 4.82 12.63
CA THR A 55 -3.23 4.70 11.27
C THR A 55 -4.44 3.78 11.23
N THR A 56 -5.38 4.09 10.33
CA THR A 56 -6.59 3.29 10.11
C THR A 56 -6.65 2.87 8.65
N LEU A 57 -6.86 1.57 8.40
CA LEU A 57 -7.17 1.06 7.06
C LEU A 57 -8.63 0.63 7.04
N ASN A 58 -9.44 1.33 6.25
CA ASN A 58 -10.81 0.95 5.98
C ASN A 58 -10.86 0.09 4.72
N THR A 59 -11.17 -1.19 4.91
CA THR A 59 -11.45 -2.16 3.84
C THR A 59 -12.72 -2.94 4.18
N CYS A 60 -13.54 -3.22 3.17
CA CYS A 60 -14.81 -3.91 3.36
C CYS A 60 -14.74 -5.43 3.16
N LEU A 61 -13.62 -5.94 2.63
CA LEU A 61 -13.35 -7.36 2.49
C LEU A 61 -12.04 -7.65 3.24
N PRO A 62 -11.99 -8.69 4.08
CA PRO A 62 -10.70 -9.13 4.60
C PRO A 62 -9.80 -9.50 3.41
N PRO A 63 -8.51 -9.14 3.42
CA PRO A 63 -7.58 -9.58 2.38
C PRO A 63 -7.72 -11.09 2.21
N PRO A 64 -7.74 -11.63 0.97
CA PRO A 64 -7.88 -13.06 0.76
C PRO A 64 -6.82 -13.77 1.59
N SER A 65 -7.27 -14.74 2.41
CA SER A 65 -6.37 -15.53 3.24
C SER A 65 -5.30 -16.11 2.32
N ILE A 66 -4.05 -15.70 2.50
CA ILE A 66 -2.93 -16.30 1.78
C ILE A 66 -2.76 -17.69 2.40
N THR A 67 -3.52 -18.66 1.89
CA THR A 67 -3.27 -20.07 2.16
C THR A 67 -1.96 -20.37 1.45
N MET A 68 -0.86 -20.41 2.20
CA MET A 68 0.39 -20.94 1.68
C MET A 68 0.16 -22.43 1.43
N SER A 69 -0.02 -22.80 0.16
CA SER A 69 0.05 -24.18 -0.31
C SER A 69 1.47 -24.70 -0.25
#